data_AF-A0A085GDJ0-F1
#
_entry.id   AF-A0A085GDJ0-F1
#
_cell.length_a   1.000
_cell.length_b   1.000
_cell.length_c   1.000
_cell.angle_alpha   90.00
_cell.angle_beta   90.00
_cell.angle_gamma   90.00
#
_symmetry.space_group_name_H-M   'P 1'
#
loop_
_entity.id
_entity.type
_entity.pdbx_description
1 polymer ?
#
loop_
_entity_poly.entity_id
_entity_poly.type
_entity_poly.pdbx_seq_one_letter_code
_entity_poly.pdbx_strand_id
1 'polypeptide(L)'
;MEHLHKQIISTILEIERAASERFNKGDVSGYLDIYHDDVTYVDPMTPGVLTDKNAVRAYFDKSYLGVQIEKAEWSNINVVVNESANTAILTYNQQNHIRSKNDDELHQIPLWNCTEVYRLTDGQWKIAHANWSFAQHSVLLNSLKTLFTQLGYV
;
A
#
# COMPACT_ATOMS: atom_id res chain seq x y z
N MET A 1 5.06 26.31 -11.92
CA MET A 1 4.69 24.92 -12.23
C MET A 1 5.65 23.94 -11.56
N GLU A 2 6.96 23.96 -11.86
CA GLU A 2 7.93 23.04 -11.24
C GLU A 2 7.97 23.09 -9.70
N HIS A 3 7.85 24.28 -9.10
CA HIS A 3 7.85 24.43 -7.65
C HIS A 3 6.62 23.82 -6.97
N LEU A 4 5.41 24.07 -7.51
CA LEU A 4 4.16 23.49 -7.02
C LEU A 4 4.15 21.97 -7.16
N HIS A 5 4.64 21.44 -8.28
CA HIS A 5 4.77 20.01 -8.49
C HIS A 5 5.68 19.36 -7.43
N LYS A 6 6.86 19.93 -7.16
CA LYS A 6 7.75 19.44 -6.09
C LYS A 6 7.10 19.51 -4.71
N GLN A 7 6.32 20.54 -4.43
CA GLN A 7 5.56 20.66 -3.18
C GLN A 7 4.51 19.55 -3.05
N ILE A 8 3.72 19.29 -4.09
CA ILE A 8 2.73 18.20 -4.09
C ILE A 8 3.42 16.86 -3.83
N ILE A 9 4.54 16.58 -4.52
CA ILE A 9 5.31 15.34 -4.30
C ILE A 9 5.75 15.23 -2.83
N SER A 10 6.31 16.29 -2.24
CA SER A 10 6.73 16.29 -0.83
C SER A 10 5.54 16.00 0.09
N THR A 11 4.42 16.69 -0.13
CA THR A 11 3.20 16.51 0.67
C THR A 11 2.67 15.08 0.60
N ILE A 12 2.61 14.46 -0.59
CA ILE A 12 2.16 13.07 -0.74
C ILE A 12 3.07 12.12 0.04
N LEU A 13 4.40 12.29 -0.06
CA LEU A 13 5.35 11.44 0.64
C LEU A 13 5.33 11.64 2.16
N GLU A 14 5.07 12.86 2.63
CA GLU A 14 4.92 13.16 4.05
C GLU A 14 3.66 12.52 4.63
N ILE A 15 2.53 12.62 3.92
CA ILE A 15 1.27 11.98 4.31
C ILE A 15 1.46 10.46 4.40
N GLU A 16 2.02 9.85 3.36
CA GLU A 16 2.20 8.39 3.32
C GLU A 16 3.13 7.90 4.44
N ARG A 17 4.24 8.61 4.69
CA ARG A 17 5.19 8.23 5.76
C ARG A 17 4.52 8.32 7.12
N ALA A 18 3.76 9.38 7.38
CA ALA A 18 3.07 9.55 8.65
C ALA A 18 2.02 8.43 8.89
N ALA A 19 1.27 8.03 7.86
CA ALA A 19 0.33 6.92 7.97
C ALA A 19 1.04 5.57 8.16
N SER A 20 2.12 5.32 7.40
CA SER A 20 2.94 4.11 7.52
C SER A 20 3.58 3.98 8.90
N GLU A 21 4.13 5.07 9.47
CA GLU A 21 4.72 5.06 10.81
C GLU A 21 3.72 4.66 11.91
N ARG A 22 2.45 5.07 11.77
CA ARG A 22 1.37 4.67 12.68
C ARG A 22 1.01 3.20 12.46
N PHE A 23 0.83 2.79 11.21
CA PHE A 23 0.51 1.42 10.85
C PHE A 23 1.58 0.43 11.34
N ASN A 24 2.86 0.77 11.20
CA ASN A 24 4.00 -0.05 11.65
C ASN A 24 3.98 -0.29 13.16
N LYS A 25 3.38 0.62 13.93
CA LYS A 25 3.19 0.50 15.40
C LYS A 25 1.88 -0.19 15.78
N GLY A 26 1.13 -0.69 14.80
CA GLY A 26 -0.17 -1.36 15.00
C GLY A 26 -1.37 -0.41 15.02
N ASP A 27 -1.19 0.88 14.73
CA ASP A 27 -2.28 1.83 14.59
C ASP A 27 -2.75 1.91 13.12
N VAL A 28 -3.71 1.04 12.79
CA VAL A 28 -4.32 0.99 11.45
C VAL A 28 -5.14 2.23 11.12
N SER A 29 -5.53 3.05 12.13
CA SER A 29 -6.29 4.27 11.88
C SER A 29 -5.48 5.33 11.13
N GLY A 30 -4.14 5.23 11.15
CA GLY A 30 -3.25 6.07 10.35
C GLY A 30 -3.63 6.17 8.87
N TYR A 31 -3.86 5.01 8.24
CA TYR A 31 -4.31 4.97 6.85
C TYR A 31 -5.79 5.35 6.70
N LEU A 32 -6.65 4.92 7.63
CA LEU A 32 -8.09 5.22 7.57
C LEU A 32 -8.40 6.73 7.65
N ASP A 33 -7.56 7.50 8.34
CA ASP A 33 -7.67 8.96 8.46
C ASP A 33 -7.38 9.68 7.13
N ILE A 34 -6.50 9.11 6.31
CA ILE A 34 -6.09 9.67 5.02
C ILE A 34 -6.82 9.06 3.83
N TYR A 35 -7.64 8.05 4.04
CA TYR A 35 -8.50 7.49 3.00
C TYR A 35 -9.70 8.40 2.73
N HIS A 36 -10.16 8.45 1.48
CA HIS A 36 -11.43 9.05 1.14
C HIS A 36 -12.58 8.13 1.57
N ASP A 37 -13.79 8.66 1.77
CA ASP A 37 -14.94 7.86 2.22
C ASP A 37 -15.37 6.82 1.16
N ASP A 38 -15.22 7.16 -0.12
CA ASP A 38 -15.46 6.31 -1.30
C ASP A 38 -14.21 5.54 -1.78
N VAL A 39 -13.19 5.37 -0.91
CA VAL A 39 -11.94 4.70 -1.29
C VAL A 39 -12.20 3.29 -1.83
N THR A 40 -11.48 2.93 -2.89
CA THR A 40 -11.36 1.54 -3.31
C THR A 40 -10.06 0.93 -2.82
N TYR A 41 -10.10 -0.30 -2.33
CA TYR A 41 -8.93 -0.98 -1.78
C TYR A 41 -8.82 -2.39 -2.32
N VAL A 42 -7.59 -2.79 -2.69
CA VAL A 42 -7.27 -4.13 -3.17
C VAL A 42 -5.98 -4.59 -2.51
N ASP A 43 -5.99 -5.81 -1.98
CA ASP A 43 -4.78 -6.55 -1.64
C ASP A 43 -4.97 -8.06 -1.93
N PRO A 44 -3.91 -8.88 -1.84
CA PRO A 44 -3.98 -10.33 -2.09
C PRO A 44 -4.77 -11.12 -1.04
N MET A 45 -5.10 -10.51 0.09
CA MET A 45 -5.78 -11.13 1.23
C MET A 45 -7.29 -10.85 1.21
N THR A 46 -7.73 -9.85 0.46
CA THR A 46 -9.14 -9.59 0.15
C THR A 46 -9.63 -10.48 -1.01
N PRO A 47 -10.87 -11.00 -0.95
CA PRO A 47 -11.44 -11.80 -2.05
C PRO A 47 -11.81 -10.96 -3.30
N GLY A 48 -11.73 -9.64 -3.21
CA GLY A 48 -12.09 -8.69 -4.26
C GLY A 48 -11.92 -7.25 -3.79
N VAL A 49 -12.37 -6.31 -4.61
CA VAL A 49 -12.25 -4.87 -4.32
C VAL A 49 -13.17 -4.46 -3.17
N LEU A 50 -12.62 -3.84 -2.13
CA LEU A 50 -13.40 -3.12 -1.12
C LEU A 50 -13.74 -1.73 -1.66
N THR A 51 -14.98 -1.27 -1.50
CA THR A 51 -15.51 -0.12 -2.26
C THR A 51 -15.82 1.12 -1.42
N ASP A 52 -15.56 1.09 -0.12
CA ASP A 52 -15.72 2.24 0.76
C ASP A 52 -14.85 2.11 2.02
N LYS A 53 -14.65 3.23 2.73
CA LYS A 53 -13.81 3.29 3.93
C LYS A 53 -14.30 2.37 5.06
N ASN A 54 -15.60 2.13 5.18
CA ASN A 54 -16.13 1.26 6.24
C ASN A 54 -15.80 -0.20 5.97
N ALA A 55 -15.89 -0.64 4.72
CA ALA A 55 -15.45 -1.97 4.30
C ALA A 55 -13.96 -2.18 4.57
N VAL A 56 -13.14 -1.17 4.27
CA VAL A 56 -11.69 -1.20 4.55
C VAL A 56 -11.40 -1.23 6.06
N ARG A 57 -12.11 -0.42 6.86
CA ARG A 57 -11.99 -0.42 8.32
C ARG A 57 -12.31 -1.80 8.89
N ALA A 58 -13.45 -2.39 8.53
CA ALA A 58 -13.83 -3.72 8.99
C ALA A 58 -12.78 -4.79 8.63
N TYR A 59 -12.16 -4.65 7.46
CA TYR A 59 -11.07 -5.52 7.03
C TYR A 59 -9.79 -5.31 7.86
N PHE A 60 -9.40 -4.06 8.11
CA PHE A 60 -8.22 -3.71 8.90
C PHE A 60 -8.33 -4.16 10.36
N ASP A 61 -9.48 -3.89 10.98
CA ASP A 61 -9.76 -4.29 12.37
C ASP A 61 -9.69 -5.81 12.56
N LYS A 62 -10.03 -6.58 11.52
CA LYS A 62 -9.96 -8.05 11.54
C LYS A 62 -8.56 -8.60 11.27
N SER A 63 -7.83 -8.02 10.32
CA SER A 63 -6.67 -8.68 9.70
C SER A 63 -5.32 -8.13 10.14
N TYR A 64 -5.28 -6.88 10.63
CA TYR A 64 -4.03 -6.19 10.93
C TYR A 64 -3.92 -5.72 12.39
N LEU A 65 -4.88 -6.09 13.24
CA LEU A 65 -4.84 -5.73 14.66
C LEU A 65 -3.59 -6.30 15.34
N GLY A 66 -2.75 -5.41 15.86
CA GLY A 66 -1.54 -5.79 16.60
C GLY A 66 -0.36 -6.25 15.74
N VAL A 67 -0.41 -6.03 14.43
CA VAL A 67 0.78 -6.17 13.56
C VAL A 67 1.80 -5.11 13.98
N GLN A 68 3.06 -5.54 14.16
CA GLN A 68 4.17 -4.66 14.49
C GLN A 68 5.28 -4.86 13.46
N ILE A 69 5.45 -3.86 12.60
CA ILE A 69 6.52 -3.83 11.61
C ILE A 69 7.67 -3.08 12.26
N GLU A 70 8.73 -3.80 12.59
CA GLU A 70 9.90 -3.22 13.25
C GLU A 70 10.69 -2.32 12.30
N LYS A 71 10.72 -2.68 11.01
CA LYS A 71 11.41 -1.91 9.97
C LYS A 71 10.64 -1.98 8.65
N ALA A 72 10.33 -0.82 8.08
CA ALA A 72 9.77 -0.68 6.74
C ALA A 72 10.76 0.09 5.86
N GLU A 73 11.21 -0.50 4.76
CA GLU A 73 12.14 0.11 3.81
C GLU A 73 11.45 0.34 2.48
N TRP A 74 11.56 1.56 1.95
CA TRP A 74 10.93 1.92 0.69
C TRP A 74 11.97 2.06 -0.42
N SER A 75 11.63 1.55 -1.60
CA SER A 75 12.45 1.67 -2.81
C SER A 75 11.56 1.93 -4.03
N ASN A 76 12.17 2.29 -5.16
CA ASN A 76 11.46 2.55 -6.43
C ASN A 76 10.28 3.54 -6.29
N ILE A 77 10.45 4.55 -5.44
CA ILE A 77 9.42 5.54 -5.14
C ILE A 77 9.27 6.48 -6.35
N ASN A 78 8.04 6.62 -6.84
CA ASN A 78 7.68 7.53 -7.90
C ASN A 78 6.32 8.16 -7.62
N VAL A 79 6.20 9.47 -7.89
CA VAL A 79 4.95 10.21 -7.76
C VAL A 79 4.65 10.87 -9.10
N VAL A 80 3.49 10.57 -9.69
CA VAL A 80 2.99 11.23 -10.90
C VAL A 80 1.87 12.17 -10.51
N VAL A 81 2.04 13.48 -10.76
CA VAL A 81 1.04 14.50 -10.43
C VAL A 81 0.23 14.90 -11.67
N ASN A 82 -1.08 14.98 -11.52
CA ASN A 82 -2.00 15.59 -12.48
C ASN A 82 -2.72 16.77 -11.81
N GLU A 83 -2.15 17.97 -12.00
CA GLU A 83 -2.67 19.20 -11.40
C GLU A 83 -4.09 19.52 -11.88
N SER A 84 -4.38 19.34 -13.18
CA SER A 84 -5.70 19.65 -13.77
C SER A 84 -6.82 18.77 -13.21
N ALA A 85 -6.50 17.54 -12.83
CA ALA A 85 -7.45 16.60 -12.23
C ALA A 85 -7.41 16.61 -10.70
N ASN A 86 -6.52 17.39 -10.09
CA ASN A 86 -6.28 17.37 -8.64
C ASN A 86 -5.98 15.95 -8.11
N THR A 87 -5.18 15.18 -8.86
CA THR A 87 -4.78 13.82 -8.49
C THR A 87 -3.27 13.64 -8.47
N ALA A 88 -2.81 12.67 -7.69
CA ALA A 88 -1.44 12.18 -7.72
C ALA A 88 -1.43 10.65 -7.59
N ILE A 89 -0.49 9.99 -8.25
CA ILE A 89 -0.31 8.55 -8.16
C ILE A 89 1.04 8.30 -7.50
N LEU A 90 1.03 7.69 -6.32
CA LEU A 90 2.22 7.21 -5.62
C LEU A 90 2.41 5.73 -5.92
N THR A 91 3.60 5.36 -6.37
CA THR A 91 4.01 3.97 -6.56
C THR A 91 5.34 3.74 -5.88
N TYR A 92 5.46 2.67 -5.11
CA TYR A 92 6.72 2.29 -4.47
C TYR A 92 6.75 0.80 -4.12
N ASN A 93 7.95 0.31 -3.82
CA ASN A 93 8.14 -0.98 -3.20
C ASN A 93 8.35 -0.84 -1.70
N GLN A 94 7.77 -1.75 -0.92
CA GLN A 94 7.93 -1.78 0.53
C GLN A 94 8.45 -3.13 1.00
N GLN A 95 9.62 -3.11 1.65
CA GLN A 95 10.22 -4.25 2.31
C GLN A 95 10.04 -4.13 3.82
N ASN A 96 9.18 -4.97 4.38
CA ASN A 96 8.93 -4.99 5.82
C ASN A 96 9.73 -6.09 6.51
N HIS A 97 10.08 -5.83 7.77
CA HIS A 97 10.68 -6.79 8.68
C HIS A 97 9.87 -6.84 9.97
N ILE A 98 9.56 -8.05 10.42
CA ILE A 98 8.79 -8.31 11.63
C ILE A 98 9.60 -9.21 12.54
N ARG A 99 9.69 -8.84 13.81
CA ARG A 99 10.29 -9.68 14.85
C ARG A 99 9.32 -10.78 15.22
N SER A 100 9.78 -12.02 15.10
CA SER A 100 8.97 -13.19 15.41
C SER A 100 8.81 -13.34 16.91
N LYS A 101 7.58 -13.63 17.35
CA LYS A 101 7.27 -13.86 18.77
C LYS A 101 7.74 -15.23 19.28
N ASN A 102 8.17 -16.13 18.40
CA ASN A 102 8.56 -17.50 18.74
C ASN A 102 10.06 -17.63 19.01
N ASP A 103 10.89 -16.95 18.23
CA ASP A 103 12.35 -17.08 18.23
C ASP A 103 13.07 -15.73 18.43
N ASP A 104 12.34 -14.61 18.55
CA ASP A 104 12.87 -13.24 18.70
C ASP A 104 13.74 -12.74 17.53
N GLU A 105 13.79 -13.51 16.43
CA GLU A 105 14.56 -13.17 15.23
C GLU A 105 13.80 -12.17 14.35
N LEU A 106 14.54 -11.34 13.62
CA LEU A 106 13.98 -10.38 12.69
C LEU A 106 13.81 -11.03 11.31
N HIS A 107 12.55 -11.20 10.89
CA HIS A 107 12.23 -11.85 9.62
C HIS A 107 11.83 -10.83 8.57
N GLN A 108 12.45 -10.94 7.39
CA GLN A 108 12.02 -10.23 6.20
C GLN A 108 10.76 -10.90 5.63
N ILE A 109 9.67 -10.16 5.47
CA ILE A 109 8.44 -10.69 4.82
C ILE A 109 8.42 -10.36 3.32
N PRO A 110 7.51 -10.95 2.51
CA PRO A 110 7.50 -10.71 1.07
C PRO A 110 7.51 -9.21 0.71
N LEU A 111 8.27 -8.86 -0.32
CA LEU A 111 8.33 -7.50 -0.86
C LEU A 111 6.95 -7.13 -1.42
N TRP A 112 6.49 -5.91 -1.14
CA TRP A 112 5.22 -5.40 -1.63
C TRP A 112 5.41 -4.39 -2.76
N ASN A 113 4.50 -4.39 -3.73
CA ASN A 113 4.23 -3.24 -4.59
C ASN A 113 3.05 -2.47 -3.98
N CYS A 114 3.19 -1.16 -3.87
CA CYS A 114 2.12 -0.25 -3.48
C CYS A 114 1.81 0.67 -4.66
N THR A 115 0.53 0.89 -4.92
CA THR A 115 0.01 1.92 -5.82
C THR A 115 -1.16 2.61 -5.14
N GLU A 116 -1.03 3.92 -4.95
CA GLU A 116 -2.06 4.74 -4.32
C GLU A 116 -2.40 5.93 -5.20
N VAL A 117 -3.71 6.17 -5.36
CA VAL A 117 -4.22 7.34 -6.07
C VAL A 117 -4.74 8.31 -5.03
N TYR A 118 -4.07 9.44 -4.92
CA TYR A 118 -4.46 10.57 -4.11
C TYR A 118 -5.36 11.52 -4.90
N ARG A 119 -6.38 12.06 -4.24
CA ARG A 119 -7.29 13.09 -4.74
C ARG A 119 -7.35 14.23 -3.74
N LEU A 120 -7.16 15.47 -4.21
CA LEU A 120 -7.34 16.65 -3.37
C LEU A 120 -8.84 16.88 -3.15
N THR A 121 -9.28 16.83 -1.90
CA THR A 121 -10.67 17.03 -1.49
C THR A 121 -10.69 18.03 -0.33
N ASP A 122 -11.43 19.12 -0.47
CA ASP A 122 -11.52 20.19 0.54
C ASP A 122 -10.15 20.71 1.02
N GLY A 123 -9.20 20.82 0.09
CA GLY A 123 -7.83 21.28 0.39
C GLY A 123 -6.93 20.23 1.05
N GLN A 124 -7.38 18.98 1.19
CA GLN A 124 -6.61 17.88 1.76
C GLN A 124 -6.40 16.75 0.75
N TRP A 125 -5.18 16.26 0.63
CA TRP A 125 -4.88 15.08 -0.17
C TRP A 125 -5.34 13.83 0.59
N LYS A 126 -6.23 13.05 -0.03
CA LYS A 126 -6.73 11.78 0.51
C LYS A 126 -6.61 10.68 -0.53
N ILE A 127 -6.42 9.45 -0.09
CA ILE A 127 -6.32 8.28 -0.97
C ILE A 127 -7.73 7.87 -1.43
N ALA A 128 -7.97 7.93 -2.73
CA ALA A 128 -9.20 7.46 -3.37
C ALA A 128 -9.08 6.02 -3.90
N HIS A 129 -7.87 5.52 -4.09
CA HIS A 129 -7.61 4.11 -4.42
C HIS A 129 -6.30 3.65 -3.80
N ALA A 130 -6.28 2.45 -3.21
CA ALA A 130 -5.08 1.79 -2.75
C ALA A 130 -5.02 0.36 -3.30
N ASN A 131 -3.87 -0.01 -3.86
CA ASN A 131 -3.58 -1.35 -4.33
C ASN A 131 -2.24 -1.82 -3.77
N TRP A 132 -2.31 -2.91 -3.02
CA TRP A 132 -1.17 -3.63 -2.51
C TRP A 132 -1.07 -4.97 -3.20
N SER A 133 0.13 -5.39 -3.58
CA SER A 133 0.36 -6.72 -4.13
C SER A 133 1.73 -7.23 -3.72
N PHE A 134 1.91 -8.55 -3.71
CA PHE A 134 3.25 -9.10 -3.61
C PHE A 134 4.03 -8.72 -4.87
N ALA A 135 5.23 -8.19 -4.66
CA ALA A 135 6.23 -8.16 -5.72
C ALA A 135 6.57 -9.59 -6.14
N GLN A 136 7.19 -9.70 -7.31
CA GLN A 136 7.47 -10.97 -8.00
C GLN A 136 7.94 -12.08 -7.03
N HIS A 137 7.06 -13.04 -6.73
CA HIS A 137 7.36 -14.14 -5.82
C HIS A 137 7.67 -15.42 -6.61
N SER A 138 8.84 -16.01 -6.39
CA SER A 138 9.35 -17.15 -7.17
C SER A 138 8.41 -18.36 -7.15
N VAL A 139 7.81 -18.67 -5.99
CA VAL A 139 6.83 -19.77 -5.86
C VAL A 139 5.61 -19.53 -6.76
N LEU A 140 5.01 -18.34 -6.72
CA LEU A 140 3.84 -18.02 -7.55
C LEU A 140 4.18 -18.07 -9.04
N LEU A 141 5.34 -17.55 -9.42
CA LEU A 141 5.82 -17.64 -10.80
C LEU A 141 6.01 -19.07 -11.28
N ASN A 142 6.61 -19.91 -10.45
CA ASN A 142 6.83 -21.30 -10.80
C ASN A 142 5.49 -22.03 -10.94
N SER A 143 4.54 -21.80 -10.03
CA SER A 143 3.19 -22.33 -10.14
C SER A 143 2.49 -21.88 -11.43
N LEU A 144 2.59 -20.59 -11.78
CA LEU A 144 2.02 -20.07 -13.03
C LEU A 144 2.69 -20.66 -14.28
N LYS A 145 4.02 -20.80 -14.27
CA LYS A 145 4.75 -21.46 -15.36
C LYS A 145 4.31 -22.91 -15.53
N THR A 146 4.22 -23.67 -14.43
CA THR A 146 3.73 -25.06 -14.47
C THR A 146 2.31 -25.13 -15.03
N LEU A 147 1.42 -24.25 -14.60
CA LEU A 147 0.05 -24.18 -15.12
C LEU A 147 0.04 -23.89 -16.62
N PHE A 148 0.80 -22.90 -17.08
CA PHE A 148 0.86 -22.57 -18.50
C PHE A 148 1.43 -23.70 -19.36
N THR A 149 2.43 -24.42 -18.87
CA THR A 149 2.93 -25.63 -19.53
C THR A 149 1.87 -26.73 -19.60
N GLN A 150 1.12 -26.98 -18.52
CA GLN A 150 0.01 -27.95 -18.52
C GLN A 150 -1.12 -27.57 -19.50
N LEU A 151 -1.33 -26.27 -19.70
CA LEU A 151 -2.30 -25.73 -20.66
C LEU A 151 -1.75 -25.61 -22.09
N GLY A 152 -0.47 -25.96 -22.34
CA GLY A 152 0.15 -25.93 -23.66
C GLY A 152 0.51 -24.54 -24.19
N TYR A 153 0.59 -23.52 -23.32
CA TYR A 153 1.03 -22.18 -23.70
C TYR A 153 2.56 -22.03 -23.73
N VAL A 154 3.30 -22.92 -23.05
CA VAL A 154 4.77 -22.92 -22.92
C VAL A 154 5.33 -24.33 -23.03
#